data_AF-A0A914EVD5-F1
#
_entry.id   AF-A0A914EVD5-F1
#
_cell.length_a   1.000
_cell.length_b   1.000
_cell.length_c   1.000
_cell.angle_alpha   90.00
_cell.angle_beta   90.00
_cell.angle_gamma   90.00
#
_symmetry.space_group_name_H-M   'P 1'
#
loop_
_entity.id
_entity.type
_entity.pdbx_description
1 polymer ?
#
loop_
_entity_poly.entity_id
_entity_poly.type
_entity_poly.pdbx_seq_one_letter_code
_entity_poly.pdbx_strand_id
1 'polypeptide(L)'
;MSTSLQNRLRTARHSIANHASRLKKRKKLSRKSTLLSITDPATMLLKAALDQPAIEHAIQPIEMLEYETELDSETEDEATANLSKGLKAKFKELQTCESLIQKDGTELLDALSRELPGGSISRTTLNRLILFKMTAGAMLEASKEFTAATCLEIKNLPQNSSSNSFRDKKKKTIQKENFLHLSNGKPRRHETEDDEFFDAIESSSLVSSDDLSKSTSSNVSTPIPPPSPSERRAIIPYRPSNSINYLTLMKNCIGKDLSRISMPVDFNEPISALQKQTEDLEYSFILDRAVDEDDATKRLALVTIFALSSYSTIGKRTTKPFNPMLGETFDFDRRNDLGWKSVAEQVSHHPPTSALAAESDHGWSLNQSYTFTTKVKGRSLCMTPIGGTYIKFHNTNDLFVYEKVSTSTRMTNIMTGNLQTDNYGELCVKNLTTNSKCILKFHESGYFTKTEPRKVTGEVLDSNGIAKFRIEGSWDKSATLFKIDEEENIEEEEIVWQAAPLPKNAEKMHNFTKFAIELNEMEDGIPPTDSRLRPDQRLMEDGKWSQANEIKQKLEELQRERRKKREEAGIEYEPLWFKRKSSNEMIDQNDVYSFNNEYWQKKEKQEYENIPEIFKLG
;
A
#
# COMPACT_ATOMS: atom_id res chain seq x y z
N MET A 1 15.32 -19.28 -32.61
CA MET A 1 15.01 -18.19 -31.64
C MET A 1 14.41 -16.97 -32.36
N SER A 2 13.32 -16.39 -31.84
CA SER A 2 12.74 -15.14 -32.35
C SER A 2 13.70 -13.96 -32.14
N THR A 3 13.89 -13.12 -33.16
CA THR A 3 14.71 -11.89 -33.16
C THR A 3 14.37 -10.96 -31.99
N SER A 4 13.14 -11.06 -31.44
CA SER A 4 12.68 -10.36 -30.24
C SER A 4 13.40 -10.83 -28.96
N LEU A 5 13.61 -12.14 -28.79
CA LEU A 5 14.25 -12.72 -27.61
C LEU A 5 15.74 -12.38 -27.57
N GLN A 6 16.43 -12.45 -28.71
CA GLN A 6 17.83 -12.04 -28.83
C GLN A 6 18.01 -10.55 -28.53
N ASN A 7 17.10 -9.69 -29.02
CA ASN A 7 17.15 -8.26 -28.72
C ASN A 7 16.87 -7.95 -27.24
N ARG A 8 15.89 -8.63 -26.61
CA ARG A 8 15.60 -8.50 -25.17
C ARG A 8 16.78 -8.96 -24.30
N LEU A 9 17.39 -10.10 -24.63
CA LEU A 9 18.59 -10.61 -23.97
C LEU A 9 19.77 -9.66 -24.15
N ARG A 10 19.95 -9.07 -25.33
CA ARG A 10 21.02 -8.11 -25.62
C ARG A 10 20.84 -6.81 -24.82
N THR A 11 19.63 -6.27 -24.74
CA THR A 11 19.33 -5.06 -23.95
C THR A 11 19.50 -5.31 -22.44
N ALA A 12 19.05 -6.46 -21.94
CA ALA A 12 19.24 -6.86 -20.55
C ALA A 12 20.73 -7.05 -20.20
N ARG A 13 21.49 -7.73 -21.06
CA ARG A 13 22.96 -7.89 -20.93
C ARG A 13 23.66 -6.53 -20.90
N HIS A 14 23.26 -5.59 -21.75
CA HIS A 14 23.86 -4.26 -21.80
C HIS A 14 23.54 -3.42 -20.55
N SER A 15 22.34 -3.57 -19.97
CA SER A 15 21.95 -2.90 -18.73
C SER A 15 22.73 -3.43 -17.52
N ILE A 16 22.87 -4.75 -17.41
CA ILE A 16 23.64 -5.43 -16.35
C ILE A 16 25.13 -5.10 -16.46
N ALA A 17 25.70 -5.15 -17.65
CA ALA A 17 27.10 -4.78 -17.90
C ALA A 17 27.39 -3.30 -17.57
N ASN A 18 26.46 -2.39 -17.89
CA ASN A 18 26.58 -0.98 -17.52
C ASN A 18 26.50 -0.76 -15.99
N HIS A 19 25.71 -1.56 -15.27
CA HIS A 19 25.64 -1.50 -13.81
C HIS A 19 26.90 -2.07 -13.14
N ALA A 20 27.41 -3.20 -13.64
CA ALA A 20 28.67 -3.80 -13.20
C ALA A 20 29.90 -2.91 -13.50
N SER A 21 29.92 -2.25 -14.66
CA SER A 21 30.93 -1.25 -15.05
C SER A 21 30.94 -0.04 -14.12
N ARG A 22 29.76 0.48 -13.74
CA ARG A 22 29.62 1.57 -12.75
C ARG A 22 30.13 1.16 -11.36
N LEU A 23 29.94 -0.10 -10.96
CA LEU A 23 30.50 -0.68 -9.74
C LEU A 23 32.04 -0.81 -9.81
N LYS A 24 32.60 -1.26 -10.94
CA LYS A 24 34.06 -1.28 -11.20
C LYS A 24 34.67 0.13 -11.17
N LYS A 25 34.01 1.14 -11.77
CA LYS A 25 34.45 2.56 -11.71
C LYS A 25 34.45 3.10 -10.28
N ARG A 26 33.44 2.77 -9.46
CA ARG A 26 33.39 3.11 -8.03
C ARG A 26 34.50 2.43 -7.21
N LYS A 27 34.84 1.17 -7.51
CA LYS A 27 35.99 0.45 -6.92
C LYS A 27 37.33 1.12 -7.27
N LYS A 28 37.48 1.63 -8.50
CA LYS A 28 38.69 2.35 -8.97
C LYS A 28 38.81 3.76 -8.35
N LEU A 29 37.70 4.48 -8.16
CA LEU A 29 37.67 5.75 -7.42
C LEU A 29 37.99 5.56 -5.94
N SER A 30 37.52 4.47 -5.32
CA SER A 30 37.84 4.09 -3.94
C SER A 30 39.32 3.71 -3.73
N ARG A 31 40.03 3.28 -4.78
CA ARG A 31 41.48 3.02 -4.74
C ARG A 31 42.32 4.28 -4.90
N LYS A 32 41.81 5.31 -5.58
CA LYS A 32 42.55 6.55 -5.87
C LYS A 32 42.50 7.60 -4.76
N SER A 33 41.56 7.49 -3.80
CA SER A 33 41.49 8.41 -2.64
C SER A 33 42.29 7.93 -1.42
N THR A 34 43.06 6.85 -1.54
CA THR A 34 43.70 6.17 -0.40
C THR A 34 45.22 6.26 -0.49
N LEU A 35 45.72 7.49 -0.47
CA LEU A 35 47.12 7.78 -0.21
C LEU A 35 47.20 9.03 0.68
N LEU A 36 46.44 8.99 1.78
CA LEU A 36 46.76 9.74 2.99
C LEU A 36 46.46 8.84 4.18
N SER A 37 47.48 8.73 5.00
CA SER A 37 47.71 7.83 6.11
C SER A 37 46.68 7.98 7.24
N ILE A 38 46.28 6.86 7.86
CA ILE A 38 46.46 6.52 9.29
C ILE A 38 45.41 5.47 9.71
N THR A 39 45.88 4.58 10.57
CA THR A 39 45.31 3.40 11.22
C THR A 39 43.92 3.57 11.84
N ASP A 40 42.86 3.11 11.17
CA ASP A 40 41.53 2.95 11.76
C ASP A 40 41.04 1.50 11.59
N PRO A 41 40.75 0.77 12.69
CA PRO A 41 40.17 -0.58 12.66
C PRO A 41 38.93 -0.70 11.78
N ALA A 42 38.10 0.35 11.67
CA ALA A 42 36.91 0.36 10.82
C ALA A 42 37.25 0.32 9.32
N THR A 43 38.38 0.92 8.92
CA THR A 43 38.88 0.86 7.54
C THR A 43 39.49 -0.51 7.23
N MET A 44 40.11 -1.18 8.22
CA MET A 44 40.57 -2.57 8.08
C MET A 44 39.41 -3.57 8.01
N LEU A 45 38.34 -3.37 8.79
CA LEU A 45 37.11 -4.19 8.73
C LEU A 45 36.37 -4.00 7.41
N LEU A 46 36.27 -2.76 6.91
CA LEU A 46 35.70 -2.49 5.59
C LEU A 46 36.56 -3.10 4.47
N LYS A 47 37.88 -3.07 4.63
CA LYS A 47 38.82 -3.73 3.71
C LYS A 47 38.68 -5.25 3.76
N ALA A 48 38.53 -5.86 4.94
CA ALA A 48 38.28 -7.29 5.11
C ALA A 48 36.90 -7.73 4.57
N ALA A 49 35.87 -6.88 4.69
CA ALA A 49 34.55 -7.12 4.11
C ALA A 49 34.51 -6.93 2.58
N LEU A 50 35.39 -6.08 2.03
CA LEU A 50 35.52 -5.83 0.58
C LEU A 50 36.54 -6.75 -0.12
N ASP A 51 37.52 -7.29 0.61
CA ASP A 51 38.53 -8.25 0.15
C ASP A 51 38.11 -9.71 0.41
N GLN A 52 36.85 -9.96 0.82
CA GLN A 52 36.37 -11.33 0.96
C GLN A 52 36.35 -12.02 -0.43
N PRO A 53 36.90 -13.27 -0.53
CA PRO A 53 36.82 -14.10 -1.73
C PRO A 53 35.39 -14.28 -2.26
N ALA A 54 34.38 -14.07 -1.42
CA ALA A 54 32.95 -14.13 -1.76
C ALA A 54 32.50 -13.07 -2.79
N ILE A 55 33.10 -11.87 -2.82
CA ILE A 55 32.76 -10.85 -3.84
C ILE A 55 33.41 -11.19 -5.18
N GLU A 56 34.60 -11.77 -5.17
CA GLU A 56 35.29 -12.27 -6.37
C GLU A 56 34.59 -13.52 -6.91
N HIS A 57 34.13 -14.43 -6.03
CA HIS A 57 33.26 -15.57 -6.35
C HIS A 57 31.83 -15.20 -6.76
N ALA A 58 31.33 -14.00 -6.43
CA ALA A 58 30.04 -13.49 -6.91
C ALA A 58 30.14 -12.75 -8.26
N ILE A 59 31.34 -12.29 -8.64
CA ILE A 59 31.64 -11.64 -9.93
C ILE A 59 32.06 -12.68 -10.98
N GLN A 60 32.79 -13.73 -10.60
CA GLN A 60 33.19 -14.83 -11.50
C GLN A 60 32.02 -15.47 -12.29
N PRO A 61 30.81 -15.69 -11.72
CA PRO A 61 29.68 -16.23 -12.47
C PRO A 61 29.12 -15.27 -13.52
N ILE A 62 29.39 -13.96 -13.39
CA ILE A 62 29.00 -12.91 -14.34
C ILE A 62 30.05 -12.78 -15.44
N GLU A 63 31.33 -12.97 -15.14
CA GLU A 63 32.44 -13.02 -16.13
C GLU A 63 32.46 -14.37 -16.91
N MET A 64 32.00 -15.47 -16.30
CA MET A 64 31.76 -16.76 -16.99
C MET A 64 30.64 -16.68 -18.05
N LEU A 65 29.78 -15.66 -18.01
CA LEU A 65 28.81 -15.41 -19.09
C LEU A 65 29.45 -14.74 -20.32
N GLU A 66 30.71 -14.31 -20.24
CA GLU A 66 31.48 -13.79 -21.38
C GLU A 66 32.25 -14.89 -22.13
N TYR A 67 32.37 -16.12 -21.60
CA TYR A 67 33.32 -17.11 -22.15
C TYR A 67 32.81 -18.51 -22.49
N GLU A 68 31.57 -18.91 -22.17
CA GLU A 68 31.08 -20.24 -22.59
C GLU A 68 29.80 -20.14 -23.44
N THR A 69 30.01 -19.85 -24.71
CA THR A 69 29.16 -20.34 -25.80
C THR A 69 30.05 -20.94 -26.89
N GLU A 70 30.80 -21.97 -26.53
CA GLU A 70 31.19 -22.98 -27.51
C GLU A 70 30.18 -24.11 -27.38
N LEU A 71 29.25 -24.12 -28.34
CA LEU A 71 28.15 -25.08 -28.43
C LEU A 71 28.71 -26.38 -29.03
N ASP A 72 28.97 -27.38 -28.19
CA ASP A 72 29.10 -28.76 -28.65
C ASP A 72 27.72 -29.45 -28.61
N SER A 73 27.24 -29.76 -29.82
CA SER A 73 26.23 -30.74 -30.24
C SER A 73 25.22 -31.33 -29.22
N GLU A 74 24.41 -30.52 -28.55
CA GLU A 74 23.19 -30.99 -27.87
C GLU A 74 21.93 -30.39 -28.52
N THR A 75 20.86 -31.19 -28.59
CA THR A 75 19.57 -30.75 -29.17
C THR A 75 19.03 -29.50 -28.48
N GLU A 76 18.35 -28.60 -29.21
CA GLU A 76 17.92 -27.28 -28.71
C GLU A 76 17.16 -27.35 -27.37
N ASP A 77 16.35 -28.39 -27.15
CA ASP A 77 15.58 -28.61 -25.93
C ASP A 77 16.48 -28.85 -24.69
N GLU A 78 17.57 -29.61 -24.85
CA GLU A 78 18.51 -29.95 -23.78
C GLU A 78 19.37 -28.74 -23.39
N ALA A 79 19.82 -27.96 -24.38
CA ALA A 79 20.50 -26.69 -24.15
C ALA A 79 19.62 -25.68 -23.39
N THR A 80 18.32 -25.59 -23.71
CA THR A 80 17.38 -24.74 -22.95
C THR A 80 17.08 -25.24 -21.55
N ALA A 81 16.98 -26.56 -21.35
CA ALA A 81 16.79 -27.16 -20.03
C ALA A 81 18.02 -26.92 -19.14
N ASN A 82 19.22 -27.05 -19.70
CA ASN A 82 20.50 -26.79 -19.03
C ASN A 82 20.65 -25.30 -18.67
N LEU A 83 20.27 -24.38 -19.57
CA LEU A 83 20.24 -22.94 -19.29
C LEU A 83 19.26 -22.59 -18.15
N SER A 84 18.06 -23.18 -18.16
CA SER A 84 17.04 -22.99 -17.11
C SER A 84 17.53 -23.51 -15.74
N LYS A 85 18.17 -24.68 -15.72
CA LYS A 85 18.77 -25.28 -14.52
C LYS A 85 19.93 -24.43 -13.99
N GLY A 86 20.79 -23.93 -14.88
CA GLY A 86 21.90 -23.03 -14.54
C GLY A 86 21.44 -21.70 -13.96
N LEU A 87 20.41 -21.08 -14.54
CA LEU A 87 19.81 -19.84 -14.02
C LEU A 87 19.19 -20.04 -12.62
N LYS A 88 18.49 -21.15 -12.38
CA LYS A 88 17.92 -21.47 -11.05
C LYS A 88 18.99 -21.70 -9.99
N ALA A 89 20.09 -22.37 -10.34
CA ALA A 89 21.21 -22.58 -9.42
C ALA A 89 21.86 -21.25 -9.03
N LYS A 90 22.19 -20.39 -10.00
CA LYS A 90 22.74 -19.04 -9.74
C LYS A 90 21.77 -18.15 -8.96
N PHE A 91 20.46 -18.30 -9.17
CA PHE A 91 19.47 -17.59 -8.38
C PHE A 91 19.48 -18.01 -6.90
N LYS A 92 19.62 -19.31 -6.62
CA LYS A 92 19.74 -19.84 -5.25
C LYS A 92 21.03 -19.34 -4.56
N GLU A 93 22.13 -19.23 -5.30
CA GLU A 93 23.38 -18.63 -4.80
C GLU A 93 23.17 -17.15 -4.43
N LEU A 94 22.52 -16.37 -5.29
CA LEU A 94 22.18 -14.96 -5.00
C LEU A 94 21.26 -14.80 -3.78
N GLN A 95 20.28 -15.70 -3.59
CA GLN A 95 19.44 -15.72 -2.38
C GLN A 95 20.27 -16.00 -1.12
N THR A 96 21.21 -16.93 -1.22
CA THR A 96 22.11 -17.25 -0.10
C THR A 96 23.00 -16.06 0.23
N CYS A 97 23.56 -15.38 -0.77
CA CYS A 97 24.31 -14.14 -0.58
C CYS A 97 23.46 -13.03 0.04
N GLU A 98 22.20 -12.86 -0.37
CA GLU A 98 21.31 -11.87 0.23
C GLU A 98 21.04 -12.18 1.71
N SER A 99 20.76 -13.44 2.05
CA SER A 99 20.55 -13.87 3.43
C SER A 99 21.76 -13.57 4.30
N LEU A 100 22.97 -13.78 3.78
CA LEU A 100 24.22 -13.44 4.48
C LEU A 100 24.40 -11.93 4.62
N ILE A 101 24.15 -11.15 3.56
CA ILE A 101 24.20 -9.67 3.61
C ILE A 101 23.18 -9.10 4.59
N GLN A 102 21.98 -9.68 4.65
CA GLN A 102 20.96 -9.29 5.62
C GLN A 102 21.39 -9.65 7.02
N LYS A 103 21.77 -10.90 7.30
CA LYS A 103 22.18 -11.33 8.65
C LYS A 103 23.42 -10.56 9.13
N ASP A 104 24.54 -10.72 8.42
CA ASP A 104 25.85 -10.20 8.83
C ASP A 104 25.87 -8.66 8.78
N GLY A 105 25.16 -8.06 7.82
CA GLY A 105 25.05 -6.62 7.76
C GLY A 105 24.16 -6.03 8.86
N THR A 106 23.27 -6.82 9.50
CA THR A 106 22.42 -6.35 10.62
C THR A 106 23.17 -6.49 11.92
N GLU A 107 23.89 -7.60 12.09
CA GLU A 107 24.86 -7.77 13.19
C GLU A 107 25.96 -6.69 13.15
N LEU A 108 26.48 -6.34 11.96
CA LEU A 108 27.44 -5.26 11.79
C LEU A 108 26.85 -3.88 12.12
N LEU A 109 25.59 -3.62 11.74
CA LEU A 109 24.90 -2.36 12.08
C LEU A 109 24.69 -2.23 13.59
N ASP A 110 24.29 -3.33 14.24
CA ASP A 110 24.10 -3.38 15.68
C ASP A 110 25.43 -3.21 16.43
N ALA A 111 26.49 -3.88 15.98
CA ALA A 111 27.83 -3.74 16.56
C ALA A 111 28.38 -2.31 16.42
N LEU A 112 28.24 -1.72 15.23
CA LEU A 112 28.62 -0.31 14.97
C LEU A 112 27.76 0.71 15.71
N SER A 113 26.56 0.32 16.15
CA SER A 113 25.66 1.19 16.93
C SER A 113 25.90 1.06 18.45
N ARG A 114 26.44 -0.07 18.92
CA ARG A 114 26.73 -0.32 20.34
C ARG A 114 28.13 0.10 20.75
N GLU A 115 29.12 0.02 19.87
CA GLU A 115 30.47 0.51 20.15
C GLU A 115 30.67 1.93 19.62
N LEU A 116 30.83 2.88 20.56
CA LEU A 116 31.46 4.21 20.46
C LEU A 116 30.53 5.42 20.71
N PRO A 117 30.51 5.96 21.95
CA PRO A 117 30.24 7.36 22.16
C PRO A 117 31.46 8.18 21.71
N GLY A 118 31.31 9.00 20.67
CA GLY A 118 32.26 10.10 20.38
C GLY A 118 33.39 9.87 19.36
N GLY A 119 33.29 8.91 18.42
CA GLY A 119 34.30 8.71 17.36
C GLY A 119 33.68 8.45 16.00
N SER A 120 34.12 9.17 14.97
CA SER A 120 33.48 9.31 13.67
C SER A 120 33.36 8.03 12.83
N ILE A 121 32.27 7.28 12.96
CA ILE A 121 31.71 6.61 11.78
C ILE A 121 31.05 7.71 10.95
N SER A 122 31.69 8.11 9.85
CA SER A 122 31.09 9.08 8.93
C SER A 122 29.69 8.61 8.56
N ARG A 123 28.67 9.47 8.69
CA ARG A 123 27.30 9.27 8.19
C ARG A 123 27.28 8.66 6.77
N THR A 124 28.33 8.94 6.00
CA THR A 124 28.65 8.35 4.69
C THR A 124 28.82 6.83 4.70
N THR A 125 29.54 6.25 5.67
CA THR A 125 29.81 4.80 5.76
C THR A 125 28.54 4.02 6.10
N LEU A 126 27.76 4.53 7.07
CA LEU A 126 26.44 3.99 7.40
C LEU A 126 25.48 4.07 6.21
N ASN A 127 25.46 5.21 5.50
CA ASN A 127 24.69 5.37 4.27
C ASN A 127 25.12 4.41 3.16
N ARG A 128 26.42 4.12 3.03
CA ARG A 128 26.95 3.17 2.03
C ARG A 128 26.57 1.73 2.36
N LEU A 129 26.60 1.33 3.63
CA LEU A 129 26.21 -0.02 4.05
C LEU A 129 24.70 -0.26 3.84
N ILE A 130 23.88 0.73 4.17
CA ILE A 130 22.43 0.68 3.91
C ILE A 130 22.15 0.66 2.41
N LEU A 131 22.83 1.52 1.65
CA LEU A 131 22.70 1.54 0.19
C LEU A 131 23.12 0.19 -0.41
N PHE A 132 24.14 -0.46 0.13
CA PHE A 132 24.58 -1.80 -0.29
C PHE A 132 23.50 -2.85 -0.01
N LYS A 133 22.97 -2.93 1.21
CA LYS A 133 21.84 -3.84 1.55
C LYS A 133 20.64 -3.63 0.64
N MET A 134 20.23 -2.37 0.46
CA MET A 134 19.11 -2.03 -0.41
C MET A 134 19.40 -2.42 -1.86
N THR A 135 20.62 -2.22 -2.35
CA THR A 135 21.03 -2.56 -3.73
C THR A 135 21.07 -4.06 -3.95
N ALA A 136 21.57 -4.83 -2.97
CA ALA A 136 21.55 -6.28 -3.01
C ALA A 136 20.12 -6.84 -3.09
N GLY A 137 19.20 -6.37 -2.23
CA GLY A 137 17.80 -6.81 -2.27
C GLY A 137 17.08 -6.47 -3.58
N ALA A 138 17.35 -5.29 -4.17
CA ALA A 138 16.77 -4.95 -5.46
C ALA A 138 17.38 -5.70 -6.64
N MET A 139 18.67 -6.02 -6.59
CA MET A 139 19.27 -6.92 -7.58
C MET A 139 18.62 -8.30 -7.50
N LEU A 140 18.38 -8.82 -6.29
CA LEU A 140 17.71 -10.10 -6.14
C LEU A 140 16.27 -10.08 -6.68
N GLU A 141 15.52 -9.02 -6.40
CA GLU A 141 14.15 -8.90 -6.90
C GLU A 141 14.10 -8.80 -8.43
N ALA A 142 15.00 -8.02 -9.03
CA ALA A 142 15.14 -7.97 -10.48
C ALA A 142 15.57 -9.34 -11.06
N SER A 143 16.43 -10.09 -10.38
CA SER A 143 16.82 -11.45 -10.77
C SER A 143 15.67 -12.45 -10.63
N LYS A 144 14.78 -12.31 -9.63
CA LYS A 144 13.54 -13.09 -9.51
C LYS A 144 12.64 -12.83 -10.70
N GLU A 145 12.33 -11.57 -10.97
CA GLU A 145 11.47 -11.15 -12.09
C GLU A 145 12.02 -11.67 -13.43
N PHE A 146 13.34 -11.55 -13.65
CA PHE A 146 14.00 -12.06 -14.85
C PHE A 146 13.90 -13.59 -14.97
N THR A 147 14.13 -14.32 -13.86
CA THR A 147 14.04 -15.79 -13.86
C THR A 147 12.60 -16.25 -14.12
N ALA A 148 11.61 -15.59 -13.53
CA ALA A 148 10.19 -15.86 -13.74
C ALA A 148 9.76 -15.59 -15.18
N ALA A 149 10.13 -14.44 -15.74
CA ALA A 149 9.85 -14.09 -17.14
C ALA A 149 10.49 -15.08 -18.12
N THR A 150 11.76 -15.44 -17.89
CA THR A 150 12.49 -16.40 -18.75
C THR A 150 11.87 -17.80 -18.65
N CYS A 151 11.46 -18.24 -17.46
CA CYS A 151 10.80 -19.53 -17.26
C CYS A 151 9.40 -19.60 -17.92
N LEU A 152 8.65 -18.50 -17.95
CA LEU A 152 7.38 -18.42 -18.67
C LEU A 152 7.59 -18.45 -20.19
N GLU A 153 8.59 -17.74 -20.70
CA GLU A 153 8.90 -17.66 -22.14
C GLU A 153 9.42 -19.02 -22.68
N ILE A 154 10.18 -19.77 -21.88
CA ILE A 154 10.64 -21.14 -22.21
C ILE A 154 9.45 -22.13 -22.27
N LYS A 155 8.49 -22.03 -21.35
CA LYS A 155 7.30 -22.90 -21.34
C LYS A 155 6.37 -22.70 -22.54
N ASN A 156 6.43 -21.52 -23.17
CA ASN A 156 5.56 -21.13 -24.28
C ASN A 156 6.19 -21.35 -25.67
N LEU A 157 7.38 -21.96 -25.75
CA LEU A 157 7.97 -22.35 -27.03
C LEU A 157 7.18 -23.53 -27.64
N PRO A 158 6.81 -23.49 -28.93
CA PRO A 158 6.07 -24.57 -29.56
C PRO A 158 6.94 -25.84 -29.64
N GLN A 159 6.47 -26.92 -29.00
CA GLN A 159 7.07 -28.24 -29.17
C GLN A 159 6.72 -28.75 -30.56
N ASN A 160 7.65 -28.60 -31.52
CA ASN A 160 7.48 -29.17 -32.85
C ASN A 160 7.62 -30.69 -32.78
N SER A 161 6.52 -31.36 -33.11
CA SER A 161 6.36 -32.80 -33.31
C SER A 161 7.12 -33.32 -34.54
N SER A 162 7.76 -34.50 -34.41
CA SER A 162 7.90 -35.66 -35.35
C SER A 162 9.10 -36.50 -34.89
N SER A 163 9.18 -37.84 -34.79
CA SER A 163 8.38 -39.03 -35.20
C SER A 163 9.24 -40.25 -34.74
N ASN A 164 8.81 -41.30 -34.02
CA ASN A 164 8.11 -42.53 -34.43
C ASN A 164 8.12 -43.49 -33.21
N SER A 165 6.99 -43.91 -32.63
CA SER A 165 6.14 -45.08 -32.94
C SER A 165 6.61 -46.46 -32.38
N PHE A 166 5.68 -47.14 -31.68
CA PHE A 166 5.64 -48.53 -31.18
C PHE A 166 6.52 -48.87 -29.95
N ARG A 167 5.99 -49.20 -28.76
CA ARG A 167 5.09 -50.35 -28.48
C ARG A 167 4.30 -50.21 -27.15
N ASP A 168 3.00 -50.42 -27.27
CA ASP A 168 2.05 -51.12 -26.38
C ASP A 168 1.85 -50.79 -24.88
N LYS A 169 0.70 -50.13 -24.65
CA LYS A 169 -0.42 -50.50 -23.74
C LYS A 169 -0.14 -51.52 -22.61
N LYS A 170 -0.16 -51.03 -21.36
CA LYS A 170 -1.13 -51.39 -20.29
C LYS A 170 -0.66 -50.86 -18.92
N LYS A 171 -1.41 -49.92 -18.34
CA LYS A 171 -2.13 -50.06 -17.06
C LYS A 171 -2.60 -48.68 -16.57
N LYS A 172 -3.92 -48.56 -16.41
CA LYS A 172 -4.55 -47.57 -15.53
C LYS A 172 -4.09 -47.82 -14.08
N THR A 173 -4.13 -46.75 -13.29
CA THR A 173 -4.38 -46.71 -11.83
C THR A 173 -3.22 -46.16 -10.98
N ILE A 174 -3.46 -44.96 -10.40
CA ILE A 174 -3.03 -44.41 -9.09
C ILE A 174 -1.52 -44.23 -8.83
N GLN A 175 -1.05 -42.97 -8.80
CA GLN A 175 -0.50 -42.29 -7.60
C GLN A 175 -0.02 -40.88 -7.94
N LYS A 176 -0.77 -39.89 -7.46
CA LYS A 176 -0.35 -38.51 -7.25
C LYS A 176 0.03 -38.44 -5.77
N GLU A 177 1.32 -38.35 -5.46
CA GLU A 177 1.97 -38.02 -4.17
C GLU A 177 3.43 -38.51 -4.30
N ASN A 178 4.49 -37.73 -4.11
CA ASN A 178 4.87 -36.98 -2.92
C ASN A 178 6.02 -36.01 -3.26
N PHE A 179 5.91 -34.73 -2.89
CA PHE A 179 7.04 -33.92 -2.41
C PHE A 179 6.47 -32.69 -1.68
N LEU A 180 5.87 -32.93 -0.52
CA LEU A 180 5.72 -31.95 0.57
C LEU A 180 5.10 -32.66 1.77
N HIS A 181 5.92 -33.33 2.59
CA HIS A 181 5.68 -33.47 4.03
C HIS A 181 6.94 -34.01 4.72
N LEU A 182 7.58 -33.14 5.51
CA LEU A 182 8.26 -33.35 6.79
C LEU A 182 8.62 -31.91 7.22
N SER A 183 8.04 -31.28 8.23
CA SER A 183 7.77 -31.77 9.57
C SER A 183 6.48 -31.16 10.16
N ASN A 184 5.65 -32.02 10.73
CA ASN A 184 4.63 -31.64 11.72
C ASN A 184 5.33 -31.45 13.06
N GLY A 185 5.32 -30.21 13.56
CA GLY A 185 5.54 -29.89 14.97
C GLY A 185 4.41 -28.98 15.42
N LYS A 186 3.54 -29.47 16.30
CA LYS A 186 2.47 -28.68 16.93
C LYS A 186 3.07 -27.40 17.56
N PRO A 187 2.54 -26.19 17.31
CA PRO A 187 2.86 -25.08 18.18
C PRO A 187 2.09 -25.29 19.49
N ARG A 188 2.83 -25.66 20.54
CA ARG A 188 2.41 -25.37 21.91
C ARG A 188 2.22 -23.86 22.00
N ARG A 189 1.07 -23.44 22.54
CA ARG A 189 0.91 -22.08 23.09
C ARG A 189 2.03 -21.88 24.11
N HIS A 190 3.02 -21.09 23.75
CA HIS A 190 3.81 -20.36 24.71
C HIS A 190 3.30 -18.93 24.63
N GLU A 191 2.53 -18.55 25.64
CA GLU A 191 2.46 -17.17 26.09
C GLU A 191 3.92 -16.77 26.37
N THR A 192 4.48 -15.92 25.53
CA THR A 192 5.72 -15.21 25.84
C THR A 192 5.31 -13.85 26.35
N GLU A 193 5.57 -13.64 27.63
CA GLU A 193 5.53 -12.41 28.40
C GLU A 193 6.51 -11.37 27.81
N ASP A 194 6.27 -10.92 26.57
CA ASP A 194 7.00 -9.78 25.96
C ASP A 194 6.18 -8.48 26.03
N ASP A 195 5.14 -8.45 26.87
CA ASP A 195 4.25 -7.29 27.10
C ASP A 195 4.86 -6.23 28.07
N GLU A 196 6.12 -6.36 28.50
CA GLU A 196 6.73 -5.45 29.49
C GLU A 196 8.05 -4.77 29.09
N PHE A 197 8.54 -4.90 27.84
CA PHE A 197 9.89 -4.41 27.48
C PHE A 197 9.94 -3.35 26.37
N PHE A 198 9.08 -2.33 26.41
CA PHE A 198 9.37 -1.04 25.75
C PHE A 198 8.90 0.14 26.62
N ASP A 199 9.17 0.06 27.92
CA ASP A 199 9.23 1.22 28.81
C ASP A 199 10.70 1.55 29.08
N ALA A 200 11.04 2.83 28.87
CA ALA A 200 12.22 3.57 29.30
C ALA A 200 13.18 4.09 28.20
N ILE A 201 13.43 5.40 28.37
CA ILE A 201 14.51 6.26 27.87
C ILE A 201 14.27 6.93 26.52
N GLU A 202 13.44 7.97 26.55
CA GLU A 202 13.70 9.19 25.78
C GLU A 202 14.07 10.30 26.78
N SER A 203 15.38 10.41 27.08
CA SER A 203 15.92 11.53 27.85
C SER A 203 17.31 11.90 27.31
N SER A 204 17.39 12.98 26.54
CA SER A 204 18.47 13.98 26.66
C SER A 204 18.24 15.15 25.69
N SER A 205 17.65 16.19 26.26
CA SER A 205 17.84 17.63 26.08
C SER A 205 18.89 18.18 25.09
N LEU A 206 18.37 19.08 24.24
CA LEU A 206 18.75 20.50 24.00
C LEU A 206 20.13 20.88 23.45
N VAL A 207 20.10 21.66 22.36
CA VAL A 207 20.77 22.98 22.36
C VAL A 207 19.94 24.00 21.56
N SER A 208 19.53 25.06 22.27
CA SER A 208 18.93 26.28 21.73
C SER A 208 19.96 27.14 21.00
N SER A 209 19.51 27.99 20.09
CA SER A 209 20.25 29.18 19.66
C SER A 209 19.25 30.29 19.37
N ASP A 210 19.31 31.31 20.21
CA ASP A 210 18.48 32.51 20.21
C ASP A 210 18.85 33.50 19.09
N ASP A 211 17.80 34.23 18.71
CA ASP A 211 17.72 35.64 18.32
C ASP A 211 18.34 36.15 17.00
N LEU A 212 17.45 36.58 16.09
CA LEU A 212 17.57 37.92 15.50
C LEU A 212 16.20 38.48 15.10
N SER A 213 15.72 39.38 15.95
CA SER A 213 14.63 40.31 15.70
C SER A 213 14.79 41.13 14.40
N LYS A 214 13.71 41.22 13.62
CA LYS A 214 13.34 42.46 12.91
C LYS A 214 11.84 42.52 12.63
N SER A 215 11.23 43.51 13.25
CA SER A 215 9.85 43.94 13.15
C SER A 215 9.46 44.46 11.77
N THR A 216 8.31 44.04 11.25
CA THR A 216 7.49 44.86 10.35
C THR A 216 5.99 44.55 10.56
N SER A 217 5.33 45.51 11.18
CA SER A 217 3.94 45.97 11.05
C SER A 217 2.82 44.95 10.73
N SER A 218 1.96 44.81 11.74
CA SER A 218 0.55 44.40 11.73
C SER A 218 -0.27 44.84 10.52
N ASN A 219 -1.04 43.91 9.94
CA ASN A 219 -2.32 44.22 9.31
C ASN A 219 -3.40 43.35 9.94
N VAL A 220 -4.40 44.05 10.48
CA VAL A 220 -5.56 43.55 11.22
C VAL A 220 -6.53 42.83 10.30
N SER A 221 -7.09 41.72 10.79
CA SER A 221 -8.15 40.92 10.17
C SER A 221 -9.37 41.73 9.76
N THR A 222 -9.92 41.41 8.59
CA THR A 222 -11.36 41.52 8.34
C THR A 222 -11.98 40.12 8.40
N PRO A 223 -13.08 39.91 9.15
CA PRO A 223 -13.79 38.64 9.18
C PRO A 223 -14.35 38.34 7.79
N ILE A 224 -14.00 37.17 7.24
CA ILE A 224 -14.65 36.65 6.04
C ILE A 224 -16.08 36.25 6.47
N PRO A 225 -17.14 36.77 5.82
CA PRO A 225 -18.50 36.37 6.14
C PRO A 225 -18.68 34.86 5.86
N PRO A 226 -19.53 34.16 6.63
CA PRO A 226 -19.76 32.73 6.41
C PRO A 226 -20.29 32.49 4.99
N PRO A 227 -19.72 31.54 4.23
CA PRO A 227 -20.24 31.22 2.90
C PRO A 227 -21.67 30.67 3.04
N SER A 228 -22.53 31.10 2.11
CA SER A 228 -23.87 30.52 1.95
C SER A 228 -23.78 29.02 1.64
N PRO A 229 -24.82 28.21 1.91
CA PRO A 229 -24.82 26.74 1.81
C PRO A 229 -24.50 26.12 0.42
N SER A 230 -24.12 26.90 -0.58
CA SER A 230 -24.10 26.49 -1.99
C SER A 230 -22.72 26.38 -2.65
N GLU A 231 -21.62 26.83 -2.01
CA GLU A 231 -20.28 26.67 -2.60
C GLU A 231 -19.29 26.13 -1.56
N ARG A 232 -19.03 24.82 -1.65
CA ARG A 232 -17.97 24.14 -0.90
C ARG A 232 -16.59 24.69 -1.26
N ARG A 233 -15.64 24.63 -0.32
CA ARG A 233 -14.27 25.12 -0.56
C ARG A 233 -13.60 24.41 -1.75
N ALA A 234 -12.90 25.19 -2.59
CA ALA A 234 -12.22 24.67 -3.77
C ALA A 234 -10.69 24.53 -3.58
N ILE A 235 -10.13 25.08 -2.51
CA ILE A 235 -8.69 25.20 -2.25
C ILE A 235 -8.44 24.99 -0.75
N ILE A 236 -7.31 24.35 -0.41
CA ILE A 236 -6.71 24.36 0.93
C ILE A 236 -5.37 25.10 0.91
N PRO A 237 -4.87 25.58 2.07
CA PRO A 237 -3.54 26.19 2.13
C PRO A 237 -2.47 25.29 1.52
N TYR A 238 -1.50 25.90 0.84
CA TYR A 238 -0.42 25.14 0.21
C TYR A 238 0.54 24.59 1.25
N ARG A 239 0.90 23.32 1.07
CA ARG A 239 1.91 22.66 1.91
C ARG A 239 3.27 23.37 1.77
N PRO A 240 4.07 23.44 2.84
CA PRO A 240 5.43 23.95 2.77
C PRO A 240 6.31 23.15 1.79
N SER A 241 7.29 23.81 1.16
CA SER A 241 8.22 23.18 0.20
C SER A 241 9.32 22.36 0.89
N ASN A 242 8.98 21.53 1.87
CA ASN A 242 9.93 20.69 2.58
C ASN A 242 10.08 19.35 1.85
N SER A 243 11.32 18.96 1.56
CA SER A 243 11.60 17.65 0.96
C SER A 243 11.47 16.57 2.04
N ILE A 244 10.45 15.73 1.93
CA ILE A 244 10.24 14.59 2.81
C ILE A 244 11.35 13.56 2.55
N ASN A 245 12.13 13.22 3.57
CA ASN A 245 13.17 12.20 3.46
C ASN A 245 12.62 10.79 3.76
N TYR A 246 11.93 10.22 2.77
CA TYR A 246 11.37 8.87 2.85
C TYR A 246 12.42 7.78 3.13
N LEU A 247 13.68 7.98 2.73
CA LEU A 247 14.75 7.02 3.02
C LEU A 247 15.03 6.94 4.52
N THR A 248 15.07 8.06 5.24
CA THR A 248 15.25 8.08 6.69
C THR A 248 14.08 7.39 7.40
N LEU A 249 12.86 7.64 6.94
CA LEU A 249 11.69 6.92 7.45
C LEU A 249 11.82 5.41 7.25
N MET A 250 12.05 4.95 6.02
CA MET A 250 12.18 3.52 5.73
C MET A 250 13.26 2.87 6.58
N LYS A 251 14.41 3.54 6.80
CA LYS A 251 15.48 3.05 7.69
C LYS A 251 15.00 2.82 9.12
N ASN A 252 14.26 3.78 9.69
CA ASN A 252 13.80 3.71 11.08
C ASN A 252 12.70 2.65 11.29
N CYS A 253 12.08 2.21 10.19
CA CYS A 253 10.92 1.33 10.14
C CYS A 253 11.24 -0.12 9.73
N ILE A 254 12.48 -0.42 9.31
CA ILE A 254 12.89 -1.79 8.94
C ILE A 254 12.71 -2.72 10.15
N GLY A 255 12.04 -3.86 9.93
CA GLY A 255 11.83 -4.89 10.95
C GLY A 255 10.75 -4.58 11.98
N LYS A 256 10.07 -3.43 11.89
CA LYS A 256 9.03 -3.01 12.84
C LYS A 256 7.62 -3.10 12.25
N ASP A 257 6.64 -3.35 13.10
CA ASP A 257 5.22 -3.19 12.76
C ASP A 257 4.85 -1.69 12.74
N LEU A 258 4.63 -1.15 11.54
CA LEU A 258 4.38 0.28 11.35
C LEU A 258 3.02 0.75 11.84
N SER A 259 2.10 -0.18 12.13
CA SER A 259 0.83 0.19 12.76
C SER A 259 1.01 0.74 14.19
N ARG A 260 2.13 0.39 14.84
CA ARG A 260 2.45 0.75 16.23
C ARG A 260 3.41 1.94 16.36
N ILE A 261 3.93 2.46 15.25
CA ILE A 261 4.89 3.57 15.27
C ILE A 261 4.17 4.86 14.88
N SER A 262 4.27 5.86 15.75
CA SER A 262 3.79 7.21 15.46
C SER A 262 4.64 7.83 14.35
N MET A 263 4.02 8.04 13.19
CA MET A 263 4.67 8.70 12.05
C MET A 263 4.78 10.20 12.31
N PRO A 264 5.88 10.87 11.93
CA PRO A 264 5.96 12.33 11.97
C PRO A 264 4.89 12.95 11.05
N VAL A 265 4.37 14.12 11.45
CA VAL A 265 3.33 14.87 10.71
C VAL A 265 3.76 15.16 9.26
N ASP A 266 5.06 15.26 8.97
CA ASP A 266 5.56 15.47 7.60
C ASP A 266 5.17 14.38 6.60
N PHE A 267 4.86 13.18 7.10
CA PHE A 267 4.43 12.04 6.28
C PHE A 267 2.91 11.93 6.19
N ASN A 268 2.18 12.83 6.85
CA ASN A 268 0.75 12.86 6.83
C ASN A 268 0.16 13.69 5.68
N GLU A 269 -1.11 13.49 5.44
CA GLU A 269 -1.98 14.42 4.73
C GLU A 269 -3.03 14.93 5.73
N PRO A 270 -3.57 16.16 5.56
CA PRO A 270 -4.43 16.82 6.55
C PRO A 270 -5.87 16.28 6.57
N ILE A 271 -6.03 14.97 6.50
CA ILE A 271 -7.28 14.25 6.67
C ILE A 271 -7.08 13.00 7.53
N SER A 272 -8.13 12.56 8.20
CA SER A 272 -8.20 11.34 9.00
C SER A 272 -8.41 10.13 8.11
N ALA A 273 -8.09 8.92 8.59
CA ALA A 273 -8.37 7.70 7.83
C ALA A 273 -9.90 7.50 7.62
N LEU A 274 -10.74 8.05 8.49
CA LEU A 274 -12.20 8.05 8.33
C LEU A 274 -12.65 8.89 7.12
N GLN A 275 -12.05 10.08 6.97
CA GLN A 275 -12.23 10.94 5.79
C GLN A 275 -11.67 10.25 4.53
N LYS A 276 -10.48 9.63 4.63
CA LYS A 276 -9.89 8.89 3.51
C LYS A 276 -10.77 7.73 3.06
N GLN A 277 -11.44 7.03 3.98
CA GLN A 277 -12.38 5.97 3.66
C GLN A 277 -13.65 6.52 2.97
N THR A 278 -14.10 7.72 3.35
CA THR A 278 -15.25 8.39 2.71
C THR A 278 -14.98 8.76 1.24
N GLU A 279 -13.72 8.88 0.82
CA GLU A 279 -13.36 9.08 -0.60
C GLU A 279 -13.81 7.92 -1.51
N ASP A 280 -14.11 6.74 -0.97
CA ASP A 280 -14.71 5.64 -1.73
C ASP A 280 -16.03 6.06 -2.40
N LEU A 281 -16.72 7.06 -1.85
CA LEU A 281 -18.01 7.56 -2.33
C LEU A 281 -17.87 8.70 -3.36
N GLU A 282 -16.65 9.10 -3.77
CA GLU A 282 -16.41 10.18 -4.74
C GLU A 282 -17.14 9.93 -6.08
N TYR A 283 -17.21 8.67 -6.51
CA TYR A 283 -17.88 8.25 -7.76
C TYR A 283 -19.16 7.44 -7.48
N SER A 284 -19.87 7.78 -6.41
CA SER A 284 -21.15 7.17 -5.98
C SER A 284 -22.26 7.20 -7.04
N PHE A 285 -22.24 8.14 -8.00
CA PHE A 285 -23.19 8.17 -9.11
C PHE A 285 -23.23 6.87 -9.94
N ILE A 286 -22.15 6.07 -9.91
CA ILE A 286 -22.10 4.76 -10.54
C ILE A 286 -23.06 3.79 -9.83
N LEU A 287 -23.22 3.91 -8.51
CA LEU A 287 -24.20 3.14 -7.73
C LEU A 287 -25.62 3.63 -8.00
N ASP A 288 -25.85 4.94 -8.11
CA ASP A 288 -27.17 5.49 -8.47
C ASP A 288 -27.65 4.89 -9.80
N ARG A 289 -26.77 4.92 -10.81
CA ARG A 289 -27.03 4.29 -12.10
C ARG A 289 -27.23 2.78 -12.01
N ALA A 290 -26.49 2.09 -11.13
CA ALA A 290 -26.60 0.65 -10.97
C ALA A 290 -27.91 0.22 -10.31
N VAL A 291 -28.51 1.05 -9.45
CA VAL A 291 -29.83 0.75 -8.87
C VAL A 291 -30.92 0.74 -9.94
N ASP A 292 -30.82 1.62 -10.94
CA ASP A 292 -31.79 1.76 -12.02
C ASP A 292 -31.61 0.76 -13.18
N GLU A 293 -30.59 -0.09 -13.12
CA GLU A 293 -30.27 -1.04 -14.20
C GLU A 293 -30.99 -2.38 -14.01
N ASP A 294 -31.73 -2.83 -15.03
CA ASP A 294 -32.55 -4.04 -14.98
C ASP A 294 -31.72 -5.35 -15.01
N ASP A 295 -30.63 -5.38 -15.79
CA ASP A 295 -29.76 -6.54 -15.91
C ASP A 295 -28.88 -6.69 -14.66
N ALA A 296 -29.10 -7.77 -13.90
CA ALA A 296 -28.36 -8.06 -12.67
C ALA A 296 -26.85 -8.24 -12.89
N THR A 297 -26.43 -8.75 -14.04
CA THR A 297 -25.01 -8.90 -14.37
C THR A 297 -24.38 -7.56 -14.72
N LYS A 298 -25.13 -6.67 -15.38
CA LYS A 298 -24.69 -5.28 -15.61
C LYS A 298 -24.67 -4.47 -14.31
N ARG A 299 -25.62 -4.66 -13.39
CA ARG A 299 -25.53 -4.10 -12.02
C ARG A 299 -24.23 -4.49 -11.33
N LEU A 300 -23.88 -5.78 -11.35
CA LEU A 300 -22.61 -6.28 -10.81
C LEU A 300 -21.38 -5.64 -11.49
N ALA A 301 -21.44 -5.44 -12.81
CA ALA A 301 -20.37 -4.76 -13.55
C ALA A 301 -20.18 -3.31 -13.08
N LEU A 302 -21.28 -2.56 -12.93
CA LEU A 302 -21.27 -1.18 -12.44
C LEU A 302 -20.74 -1.09 -11.00
N VAL A 303 -21.19 -1.97 -10.10
CA VAL A 303 -20.67 -2.06 -8.73
C VAL A 303 -19.16 -2.38 -8.72
N THR A 304 -18.69 -3.21 -9.65
CA THR A 304 -17.26 -3.52 -9.79
C THR A 304 -16.46 -2.29 -10.24
N ILE A 305 -17.00 -1.50 -11.17
CA ILE A 305 -16.36 -0.26 -11.62
C ILE A 305 -16.38 0.82 -10.52
N PHE A 306 -17.46 0.89 -9.72
CA PHE A 306 -17.49 1.70 -8.50
C PHE A 306 -16.36 1.30 -7.53
N ALA A 307 -16.22 0.01 -7.23
CA ALA A 307 -15.16 -0.47 -6.35
C ALA A 307 -13.75 -0.15 -6.88
N LEU A 308 -13.54 -0.26 -8.19
CA LEU A 308 -12.30 0.15 -8.87
C LEU A 308 -12.02 1.66 -8.74
N SER A 309 -13.04 2.51 -8.85
CA SER A 309 -12.88 3.97 -8.83
C SER A 309 -12.26 4.51 -7.53
N SER A 310 -12.44 3.80 -6.41
CA SER A 310 -11.87 4.13 -5.09
C SER A 310 -10.33 4.16 -5.06
N TYR A 311 -9.67 3.53 -6.03
CA TYR A 311 -8.21 3.50 -6.13
C TYR A 311 -7.60 4.70 -6.86
N SER A 312 -8.42 5.55 -7.47
CA SER A 312 -7.97 6.56 -8.44
C SER A 312 -7.03 7.62 -7.89
N THR A 313 -7.19 7.99 -6.62
CA THR A 313 -6.40 9.06 -5.98
C THR A 313 -5.07 8.57 -5.41
N ILE A 314 -4.89 7.26 -5.27
CA ILE A 314 -3.76 6.64 -4.56
C ILE A 314 -2.44 6.80 -5.34
N GLY A 315 -2.50 6.85 -6.67
CA GLY A 315 -1.30 6.89 -7.51
C GLY A 315 -0.40 8.11 -7.32
N LYS A 316 -0.95 9.22 -6.78
CA LYS A 316 -0.23 10.49 -6.53
C LYS A 316 -0.15 10.86 -5.05
N ARG A 317 -0.80 10.11 -4.16
CA ARG A 317 -0.89 10.39 -2.72
C ARG A 317 -0.06 9.39 -1.93
N THR A 318 1.21 9.75 -1.71
CA THR A 318 2.20 8.90 -1.04
C THR A 318 2.36 9.22 0.46
N THR A 319 1.50 10.07 0.99
CA THR A 319 1.40 10.43 2.41
C THR A 319 0.25 9.66 3.06
N LYS A 320 0.34 9.43 4.38
CA LYS A 320 -0.63 8.66 5.14
C LYS A 320 -1.69 9.60 5.76
N PRO A 321 -2.99 9.29 5.76
CA PRO A 321 -3.93 10.04 6.58
C PRO A 321 -3.57 9.92 8.08
N PHE A 322 -4.08 10.83 8.91
CA PHE A 322 -3.97 10.70 10.36
C PHE A 322 -4.63 9.40 10.82
N ASN A 323 -3.98 8.69 11.73
CA ASN A 323 -4.60 7.52 12.36
C ASN A 323 -5.74 8.02 13.27
N PRO A 324 -7.00 7.60 13.08
CA PRO A 324 -8.10 8.11 13.87
C PRO A 324 -7.93 7.73 15.35
N MET A 325 -8.38 8.61 16.23
CA MET A 325 -8.47 8.32 17.66
C MET A 325 -9.60 7.31 17.91
N LEU A 326 -9.52 6.49 18.96
CA LEU A 326 -10.62 5.57 19.28
C LEU A 326 -11.88 6.37 19.62
N GLY A 327 -13.00 6.06 18.95
CA GLY A 327 -14.25 6.83 19.05
C GLY A 327 -14.28 8.13 18.24
N GLU A 328 -13.23 8.44 17.48
CA GLU A 328 -13.28 9.50 16.46
C GLU A 328 -14.37 9.17 15.44
N THR A 329 -15.10 10.20 15.02
CA THR A 329 -16.19 10.09 14.05
C THR A 329 -15.93 11.00 12.86
N PHE A 330 -16.55 10.71 11.73
CA PHE A 330 -16.62 11.65 10.62
C PHE A 330 -17.94 11.46 9.90
N ASP A 331 -18.75 12.51 9.81
CA ASP A 331 -19.97 12.49 9.00
C ASP A 331 -19.87 13.40 7.79
N PHE A 332 -20.55 13.03 6.70
CA PHE A 332 -20.59 13.81 5.48
C PHE A 332 -21.96 13.69 4.82
N ASP A 333 -22.78 14.73 4.94
CA ASP A 333 -24.08 14.81 4.30
C ASP A 333 -23.95 15.52 2.95
N ARG A 334 -24.17 14.75 1.88
CA ARG A 334 -24.14 15.19 0.49
C ARG A 334 -25.47 14.93 -0.20
N ARG A 335 -26.58 14.83 0.55
CA ARG A 335 -27.90 14.58 -0.06
C ARG A 335 -28.33 15.67 -1.03
N ASN A 336 -27.98 16.92 -0.74
CA ASN A 336 -28.37 18.06 -1.56
C ASN A 336 -27.71 18.08 -2.95
N ASP A 337 -26.55 17.46 -3.13
CA ASP A 337 -25.79 17.54 -4.38
C ASP A 337 -25.37 16.18 -4.96
N LEU A 338 -25.08 15.18 -4.13
CA LEU A 338 -24.74 13.81 -4.53
C LEU A 338 -25.78 12.76 -4.13
N GLY A 339 -26.85 13.12 -3.42
CA GLY A 339 -27.96 12.21 -3.09
C GLY A 339 -27.69 11.20 -1.96
N TRP A 340 -26.59 11.35 -1.20
CA TRP A 340 -26.26 10.42 -0.12
C TRP A 340 -25.68 11.11 1.11
N LYS A 341 -25.70 10.42 2.25
CA LYS A 341 -25.01 10.83 3.49
C LYS A 341 -24.22 9.64 4.05
N SER A 342 -23.12 9.92 4.74
CA SER A 342 -22.31 8.87 5.37
C SER A 342 -21.88 9.25 6.78
N VAL A 343 -21.65 8.23 7.61
CA VAL A 343 -21.02 8.36 8.92
C VAL A 343 -19.96 7.26 9.08
N ALA A 344 -18.81 7.64 9.63
CA ALA A 344 -17.73 6.74 9.96
C ALA A 344 -17.32 6.89 11.42
N GLU A 345 -16.86 5.80 12.04
CA GLU A 345 -16.36 5.75 13.41
C GLU A 345 -15.11 4.86 13.48
N GLN A 346 -14.14 5.26 14.30
CA GLN A 346 -13.04 4.39 14.71
C GLN A 346 -13.53 3.44 15.81
N VAL A 347 -13.99 2.27 15.41
CA VAL A 347 -14.63 1.27 16.29
C VAL A 347 -13.64 0.42 17.09
N SER A 348 -12.37 0.32 16.66
CA SER A 348 -11.33 -0.38 17.40
C SER A 348 -9.96 0.25 17.17
N HIS A 349 -9.04 0.12 18.14
CA HIS A 349 -7.66 0.59 18.04
C HIS A 349 -6.64 -0.55 17.94
N HIS A 350 -6.96 -1.74 18.44
CA HIS A 350 -6.09 -2.91 18.41
C HIS A 350 -6.88 -4.18 18.05
N PRO A 351 -6.93 -4.56 16.76
CA PRO A 351 -6.37 -3.84 15.60
C PRO A 351 -7.17 -2.57 15.23
N PRO A 352 -6.54 -1.55 14.61
CA PRO A 352 -7.20 -0.30 14.26
C PRO A 352 -8.25 -0.55 13.17
N THR A 353 -9.53 -0.52 13.55
CA THR A 353 -10.66 -0.78 12.66
C THR A 353 -11.52 0.48 12.54
N SER A 354 -11.81 0.88 11.31
CA SER A 354 -12.75 1.94 10.98
C SER A 354 -14.01 1.32 10.36
N ALA A 355 -15.19 1.75 10.82
CA ALA A 355 -16.47 1.38 10.23
C ALA A 355 -17.07 2.60 9.54
N LEU A 356 -17.74 2.39 8.41
CA LEU A 356 -18.46 3.43 7.66
C LEU A 356 -19.81 2.88 7.21
N ALA A 357 -20.84 3.71 7.31
CA ALA A 357 -22.15 3.46 6.75
C ALA A 357 -22.58 4.66 5.90
N ALA A 358 -23.17 4.39 4.75
CA ALA A 358 -23.75 5.38 3.85
C ALA A 358 -25.15 4.96 3.39
N GLU A 359 -26.02 5.95 3.24
CA GLU A 359 -27.40 5.81 2.80
C GLU A 359 -27.65 6.80 1.65
N SER A 360 -28.27 6.34 0.57
CA SER A 360 -28.62 7.16 -0.59
C SER A 360 -30.12 7.24 -0.80
N ASP A 361 -30.57 8.42 -1.20
CA ASP A 361 -31.95 8.69 -1.61
C ASP A 361 -32.30 7.96 -2.93
N HIS A 362 -31.29 7.49 -3.68
CA HIS A 362 -31.45 6.64 -4.88
C HIS A 362 -31.73 5.16 -4.55
N GLY A 363 -31.77 4.76 -3.28
CA GLY A 363 -32.19 3.39 -2.91
C GLY A 363 -31.07 2.36 -2.80
N TRP A 364 -29.84 2.82 -2.55
CA TRP A 364 -28.73 1.96 -2.11
C TRP A 364 -28.24 2.33 -0.71
N SER A 365 -27.66 1.34 -0.03
CA SER A 365 -26.95 1.50 1.24
C SER A 365 -25.62 0.79 1.17
N LEU A 366 -24.61 1.34 1.84
CA LEU A 366 -23.25 0.80 1.85
C LEU A 366 -22.75 0.72 3.29
N ASN A 367 -22.20 -0.43 3.68
CA ASN A 367 -21.52 -0.63 4.95
C ASN A 367 -20.12 -1.13 4.69
N GLN A 368 -19.16 -0.62 5.45
CA GLN A 368 -17.76 -1.00 5.37
C GLN A 368 -17.17 -1.16 6.75
N SER A 369 -16.25 -2.09 6.88
CA SER A 369 -15.40 -2.23 8.06
C SER A 369 -14.02 -2.67 7.60
N TYR A 370 -13.01 -1.85 7.85
CA TYR A 370 -11.63 -2.15 7.44
C TYR A 370 -10.63 -1.91 8.56
N THR A 371 -9.70 -2.86 8.69
CA THR A 371 -8.40 -2.69 9.34
C THR A 371 -7.33 -2.57 8.27
N PHE A 372 -6.47 -1.56 8.36
CA PHE A 372 -5.32 -1.42 7.46
C PHE A 372 -4.03 -1.82 8.16
N THR A 373 -3.39 -2.88 7.68
CA THR A 373 -2.08 -3.31 8.16
C THR A 373 -1.00 -2.85 7.20
N THR A 374 0.15 -2.40 7.72
CA THR A 374 1.25 -1.89 6.90
C THR A 374 2.53 -2.65 7.22
N LYS A 375 3.17 -3.22 6.20
CA LYS A 375 4.43 -3.98 6.32
C LYS A 375 5.49 -3.42 5.40
N VAL A 376 6.73 -3.35 5.87
CA VAL A 376 7.89 -3.02 5.03
C VAL A 376 8.39 -4.30 4.34
N LYS A 377 8.43 -4.30 3.00
CA LYS A 377 8.99 -5.39 2.19
C LYS A 377 10.09 -4.85 1.28
N GLY A 378 11.35 -5.02 1.66
CA GLY A 378 12.50 -4.53 0.91
C GLY A 378 12.51 -3.00 0.78
N ARG A 379 12.19 -2.49 -0.41
CA ARG A 379 12.07 -1.04 -0.70
C ARG A 379 10.63 -0.55 -0.84
N SER A 380 9.68 -1.38 -0.46
CA SER A 380 8.27 -1.11 -0.61
C SER A 380 7.58 -1.08 0.75
N LEU A 381 6.65 -0.15 0.90
CA LEU A 381 5.66 -0.13 1.94
C LEU A 381 4.41 -0.81 1.39
N CYS A 382 4.01 -1.94 1.97
CA CYS A 382 2.82 -2.68 1.54
C CYS A 382 1.70 -2.51 2.55
N MET A 383 0.60 -1.91 2.12
CA MET A 383 -0.63 -1.76 2.89
C MET A 383 -1.62 -2.84 2.46
N THR A 384 -2.08 -3.63 3.43
CA THR A 384 -3.09 -4.69 3.22
C THR A 384 -4.35 -4.32 4.00
N PRO A 385 -5.46 -4.03 3.31
CA PRO A 385 -6.77 -3.91 3.95
C PRO A 385 -7.27 -5.30 4.37
N ILE A 386 -7.92 -5.36 5.52
CA ILE A 386 -8.58 -6.55 6.06
C ILE A 386 -9.98 -6.13 6.44
N GLY A 387 -11.00 -6.74 5.84
CA GLY A 387 -12.38 -6.31 6.00
C GLY A 387 -13.15 -6.34 4.69
N GLY A 388 -14.39 -5.88 4.72
CA GLY A 388 -15.33 -5.99 3.60
C GLY A 388 -16.14 -4.73 3.36
N THR A 389 -16.58 -4.56 2.12
CA THR A 389 -17.63 -3.63 1.71
C THR A 389 -18.87 -4.41 1.34
N TYR A 390 -20.02 -3.94 1.84
CA TYR A 390 -21.34 -4.53 1.63
C TYR A 390 -22.24 -3.46 1.06
N ILE A 391 -22.81 -3.69 -0.13
CA ILE A 391 -23.72 -2.76 -0.80
C ILE A 391 -25.05 -3.45 -1.00
N LYS A 392 -26.14 -2.84 -0.56
CA LYS A 392 -27.49 -3.35 -0.73
C LYS A 392 -28.32 -2.41 -1.59
N PHE A 393 -28.94 -2.95 -2.63
CA PHE A 393 -29.95 -2.25 -3.42
C PHE A 393 -31.34 -2.60 -2.90
N HIS A 394 -32.14 -1.60 -2.55
CA HIS A 394 -33.40 -1.81 -1.85
C HIS A 394 -34.52 -2.32 -2.77
N ASN A 395 -34.52 -1.92 -4.04
CA ASN A 395 -35.55 -2.31 -5.01
C ASN A 395 -35.44 -3.79 -5.43
N THR A 396 -34.22 -4.26 -5.70
CA THR A 396 -33.97 -5.62 -6.16
C THR A 396 -33.59 -6.59 -5.02
N ASN A 397 -33.29 -6.06 -3.83
CA ASN A 397 -32.66 -6.80 -2.73
C ASN A 397 -31.32 -7.45 -3.09
N ASP A 398 -30.62 -6.93 -4.11
CA ASP A 398 -29.25 -7.36 -4.38
C ASP A 398 -28.32 -6.98 -3.23
N LEU A 399 -27.43 -7.91 -2.89
CA LEU A 399 -26.40 -7.74 -1.89
C LEU A 399 -25.04 -8.02 -2.50
N PHE A 400 -24.25 -6.97 -2.71
CA PHE A 400 -22.91 -7.05 -3.24
C PHE A 400 -21.87 -7.03 -2.13
N VAL A 401 -20.84 -7.87 -2.25
CA VAL A 401 -19.73 -7.94 -1.30
C VAL A 401 -18.39 -7.96 -2.00
N TYR A 402 -17.42 -7.23 -1.46
CA TYR A 402 -16.03 -7.28 -1.91
C TYR A 402 -15.02 -6.89 -0.82
N GLU A 403 -13.81 -7.43 -0.94
CA GLU A 403 -12.65 -7.04 -0.14
C GLU A 403 -11.70 -6.20 -1.01
N LYS A 404 -11.05 -5.21 -0.42
CA LYS A 404 -10.10 -4.34 -1.15
C LYS A 404 -8.78 -5.08 -1.44
N VAL A 405 -8.14 -4.76 -2.56
CA VAL A 405 -6.78 -5.24 -2.89
C VAL A 405 -5.70 -4.46 -2.13
N SER A 406 -4.49 -5.03 -2.10
CA SER A 406 -3.34 -4.42 -1.43
C SER A 406 -2.67 -3.33 -2.27
N THR A 407 -2.09 -2.35 -1.58
CA THR A 407 -1.35 -1.23 -2.18
C THR A 407 0.13 -1.34 -1.82
N SER A 408 1.01 -1.13 -2.79
CA SER A 408 2.47 -1.12 -2.62
C SER A 408 3.04 0.22 -3.05
N THR A 409 3.65 0.95 -2.13
CA THR A 409 4.43 2.16 -2.43
C THR A 409 5.91 1.82 -2.42
N ARG A 410 6.52 1.79 -3.60
CA ARG A 410 7.93 1.43 -3.84
C ARG A 410 8.78 2.67 -4.05
N MET A 411 9.95 2.71 -3.41
CA MET A 411 10.99 3.69 -3.75
C MET A 411 11.79 3.23 -4.97
N THR A 412 11.59 3.89 -6.11
CA THR A 412 12.20 3.53 -7.40
C THR A 412 13.61 4.10 -7.57
N ASN A 413 13.83 5.33 -7.06
CA ASN A 413 15.15 5.97 -7.08
C ASN A 413 15.56 6.39 -5.66
N ILE A 414 16.51 5.67 -5.07
CA ILE A 414 17.00 5.92 -3.70
C ILE A 414 17.66 7.31 -3.58
N MET A 415 18.30 7.80 -4.65
CA MET A 415 19.02 9.08 -4.60
C MET A 415 18.08 10.28 -4.65
N THR A 416 16.97 10.18 -5.38
CA THR A 416 15.98 11.26 -5.51
C THR A 416 14.76 11.05 -4.62
N GLY A 417 14.62 9.87 -4.01
CA GLY A 417 13.48 9.53 -3.15
C GLY A 417 12.17 9.32 -3.91
N ASN A 418 12.21 9.06 -5.23
CA ASN A 418 10.99 8.92 -6.03
C ASN A 418 10.18 7.71 -5.55
N LEU A 419 8.90 7.96 -5.27
CA LEU A 419 7.94 6.94 -4.88
C LEU A 419 7.01 6.63 -6.06
N GLN A 420 6.74 5.35 -6.23
CA GLN A 420 5.73 4.84 -7.16
C GLN A 420 4.75 3.98 -6.36
N THR A 421 3.46 4.27 -6.48
CA THR A 421 2.42 3.47 -5.86
C THR A 421 1.68 2.65 -6.90
N ASP A 422 1.52 1.36 -6.64
CA ASP A 422 0.74 0.41 -7.42
C ASP A 422 -0.19 -0.42 -6.53
N ASN A 423 -1.34 -0.81 -7.08
CA ASN A 423 -2.28 -1.74 -6.47
C ASN A 423 -2.11 -3.11 -7.11
N TYR A 424 -2.23 -4.18 -6.33
CA TYR A 424 -1.98 -5.54 -6.82
C TYR A 424 -2.88 -6.58 -6.16
N GLY A 425 -3.18 -7.64 -6.91
CA GLY A 425 -4.08 -8.71 -6.52
C GLY A 425 -5.34 -8.78 -7.38
N GLU A 426 -6.30 -9.58 -6.94
CA GLU A 426 -7.59 -9.74 -7.60
C GLU A 426 -8.70 -9.19 -6.69
N LEU A 427 -9.46 -8.24 -7.21
CA LEU A 427 -10.68 -7.74 -6.57
C LEU A 427 -11.83 -8.64 -7.02
N CYS A 428 -12.40 -9.41 -6.10
CA CYS A 428 -13.58 -10.22 -6.39
C CYS A 428 -14.83 -9.56 -5.82
N VAL A 429 -15.73 -9.15 -6.71
CA VAL A 429 -17.05 -8.60 -6.35
C VAL A 429 -18.08 -9.68 -6.59
N LYS A 430 -18.89 -10.00 -5.58
CA LYS A 430 -19.93 -11.03 -5.66
C LYS A 430 -21.28 -10.39 -5.43
N ASN A 431 -22.28 -10.77 -6.23
CA ASN A 431 -23.68 -10.56 -5.88
C ASN A 431 -24.18 -11.84 -5.19
N LEU A 432 -24.48 -11.76 -3.90
CA LEU A 432 -24.94 -12.90 -3.10
C LEU A 432 -26.39 -13.30 -3.40
N THR A 433 -27.18 -12.39 -3.97
CA THR A 433 -28.58 -12.65 -4.32
C THR A 433 -28.68 -13.49 -5.59
N THR A 434 -27.85 -13.20 -6.60
CA THR A 434 -27.86 -13.90 -7.89
C THR A 434 -26.77 -14.96 -8.04
N ASN A 435 -25.79 -15.01 -7.14
CA ASN A 435 -24.57 -15.81 -7.24
C ASN A 435 -23.66 -15.47 -8.44
N SER A 436 -23.86 -14.33 -9.10
CA SER A 436 -22.93 -13.81 -10.11
C SER A 436 -21.70 -13.18 -9.45
N LYS A 437 -20.56 -13.16 -10.16
CA LYS A 437 -19.31 -12.57 -9.63
C LYS A 437 -18.46 -11.94 -10.73
N CYS A 438 -17.71 -10.92 -10.36
CA CYS A 438 -16.64 -10.37 -11.19
C CYS A 438 -15.28 -10.62 -10.51
N ILE A 439 -14.26 -10.93 -11.31
CA ILE A 439 -12.87 -10.98 -10.86
C ILE A 439 -12.10 -9.93 -11.65
N LEU A 440 -11.71 -8.85 -11.00
CA LEU A 440 -10.96 -7.74 -11.58
C LEU A 440 -9.49 -7.86 -11.17
N LYS A 441 -8.61 -8.08 -12.14
CA LYS A 441 -7.17 -8.27 -11.95
C LYS A 441 -6.44 -6.94 -12.05
N PHE A 442 -5.66 -6.62 -11.02
CA PHE A 442 -4.74 -5.49 -11.01
C PHE A 442 -3.38 -5.96 -11.53
N HIS A 443 -2.98 -5.48 -12.70
CA HIS A 443 -1.73 -5.91 -13.33
C HIS A 443 -0.53 -5.17 -12.73
N GLU A 444 0.40 -5.92 -12.15
CA GLU A 444 1.65 -5.36 -11.66
C GLU A 444 2.54 -4.89 -12.82
N SER A 445 3.10 -3.69 -12.68
CA SER A 445 4.07 -3.14 -13.62
C SER A 445 5.47 -3.63 -13.25
N GLY A 446 5.94 -4.70 -13.89
CA GLY A 446 7.29 -5.25 -13.71
C GLY A 446 8.33 -4.60 -14.62
N TYR A 447 9.62 -4.70 -14.26
CA TYR A 447 10.71 -4.13 -15.08
C TYR A 447 10.84 -4.74 -16.47
N PHE A 448 10.31 -5.95 -16.65
CA PHE A 448 10.41 -6.74 -17.88
C PHE A 448 9.07 -6.93 -18.61
N THR A 449 7.98 -6.43 -18.04
CA THR A 449 6.63 -6.54 -18.63
C THR A 449 6.31 -5.29 -19.45
N LYS A 450 5.81 -5.46 -20.67
CA LYS A 450 5.30 -4.36 -21.52
C LYS A 450 3.88 -3.91 -21.14
N THR A 451 3.35 -4.37 -20.00
CA THR A 451 1.99 -4.03 -19.57
C THR A 451 1.91 -2.53 -19.32
N GLU A 452 0.83 -1.91 -19.78
CA GLU A 452 0.56 -0.52 -19.46
C GLU A 452 0.53 -0.33 -17.94
N PRO A 453 1.12 0.75 -17.42
CA PRO A 453 1.14 0.98 -15.99
C PRO A 453 -0.30 1.08 -15.48
N ARG A 454 -0.56 0.47 -14.31
CA ARG A 454 -1.84 0.55 -13.60
C ARG A 454 -3.03 -0.08 -14.33
N LYS A 455 -2.77 -0.92 -15.33
CA LYS A 455 -3.79 -1.65 -16.08
C LYS A 455 -4.64 -2.54 -15.17
N VAL A 456 -5.94 -2.57 -15.44
CA VAL A 456 -6.89 -3.52 -14.86
C VAL A 456 -7.67 -4.23 -15.96
N THR A 457 -7.99 -5.51 -15.73
CA THR A 457 -8.88 -6.29 -16.61
C THR A 457 -9.75 -7.21 -15.77
N GLY A 458 -11.02 -7.36 -16.10
CA GLY A 458 -11.91 -8.27 -15.39
C GLY A 458 -13.00 -8.83 -16.26
N GLU A 459 -13.61 -9.91 -15.79
CA GLU A 459 -14.74 -10.57 -16.44
C GLU A 459 -15.87 -10.70 -15.44
N VAL A 460 -17.08 -10.36 -15.88
CA VAL A 460 -18.31 -10.45 -15.11
C VAL A 460 -19.01 -11.73 -15.52
N LEU A 461 -19.08 -12.67 -14.58
CA LEU A 461 -19.63 -14.00 -14.77
C LEU A 461 -21.02 -14.06 -14.15
N ASP A 462 -21.97 -14.62 -14.89
CA ASP A 462 -23.30 -14.94 -14.37
C ASP A 462 -23.26 -16.11 -13.36
N SER A 463 -24.42 -16.52 -12.87
CA SER A 463 -24.55 -17.63 -11.93
C SER A 463 -24.08 -18.98 -12.47
N ASN A 464 -24.04 -19.15 -13.80
CA ASN A 464 -23.58 -20.36 -14.47
C ASN A 464 -22.07 -20.30 -14.79
N GLY A 465 -21.41 -19.19 -14.48
CA GLY A 465 -20.01 -18.98 -14.79
C GLY A 465 -19.76 -18.53 -16.24
N ILE A 466 -20.79 -18.12 -16.97
CA ILE A 466 -20.67 -17.61 -18.33
C ILE A 466 -20.34 -16.13 -18.28
N ALA A 467 -19.30 -15.70 -19.00
CA ALA A 467 -18.91 -14.31 -19.08
C ALA A 467 -19.94 -13.51 -19.91
N LYS A 468 -20.47 -12.43 -19.33
CA LYS A 468 -21.44 -11.53 -19.98
C LYS A 468 -20.87 -10.15 -20.26
N PHE A 469 -19.90 -9.73 -19.45
CA PHE A 469 -19.19 -8.47 -19.65
C PHE A 469 -17.70 -8.61 -19.38
N ARG A 470 -16.92 -7.76 -20.03
CA ARG A 470 -15.50 -7.54 -19.77
C ARG A 470 -15.28 -6.11 -19.32
N ILE A 471 -14.42 -5.91 -18.33
CA ILE A 471 -14.02 -4.60 -17.83
C ILE A 471 -12.55 -4.41 -18.17
N GLU A 472 -12.19 -3.32 -18.83
CA GLU A 472 -10.79 -2.94 -19.06
C GLU A 472 -10.55 -1.47 -18.71
N GLY A 473 -9.34 -1.14 -18.26
CA GLY A 473 -9.00 0.25 -17.99
C GLY A 473 -7.70 0.42 -17.21
N SER A 474 -7.60 1.58 -16.55
CA SER A 474 -6.51 1.94 -15.65
C SER A 474 -7.12 2.48 -14.36
N TRP A 475 -6.74 1.92 -13.21
CA TRP A 475 -7.37 2.24 -11.92
C TRP A 475 -7.21 3.71 -11.50
N ASP A 476 -6.36 4.48 -12.17
CA ASP A 476 -6.13 5.92 -11.95
C ASP A 476 -6.68 6.85 -13.05
N LYS A 477 -7.34 6.31 -14.08
CA LYS A 477 -7.81 7.12 -15.23
C LYS A 477 -9.24 6.84 -15.65
N SER A 478 -9.58 5.59 -15.94
CA SER A 478 -10.88 5.25 -16.53
C SER A 478 -11.13 3.74 -16.52
N ALA A 479 -12.39 3.37 -16.66
CA ALA A 479 -12.82 2.00 -16.89
C ALA A 479 -13.91 1.95 -17.97
N THR A 480 -13.72 1.02 -18.90
CA THR A 480 -14.62 0.72 -20.00
C THR A 480 -15.26 -0.65 -19.76
N LEU A 481 -16.56 -0.72 -19.97
CA LEU A 481 -17.37 -1.91 -19.93
C LEU A 481 -17.65 -2.37 -21.37
N PHE A 482 -17.41 -3.65 -21.63
CA PHE A 482 -17.71 -4.30 -22.90
C PHE A 482 -18.76 -5.37 -22.65
N LYS A 483 -19.87 -5.31 -23.39
CA LYS A 483 -20.83 -6.42 -23.46
C LYS A 483 -20.32 -7.44 -24.46
N ILE A 484 -20.33 -8.71 -24.08
CA ILE A 484 -19.80 -9.79 -24.90
C ILE A 484 -20.85 -10.86 -25.18
N ASP A 485 -20.79 -11.45 -26.38
CA ASP A 485 -21.61 -12.61 -26.74
C ASP A 485 -21.00 -13.92 -26.23
N GLU A 486 -21.62 -15.07 -26.54
CA GLU A 486 -21.14 -16.40 -26.14
C GLU A 486 -19.81 -16.80 -26.79
N GLU A 487 -19.43 -16.15 -27.89
CA GLU A 487 -18.16 -16.33 -28.60
C GLU A 487 -17.09 -15.31 -28.15
N GLU A 488 -17.39 -14.51 -27.12
CA GLU A 488 -16.59 -13.40 -26.60
C GLU A 488 -16.35 -12.23 -27.56
N ASN A 489 -17.16 -12.09 -28.61
CA ASN A 489 -17.14 -10.91 -29.46
C ASN A 489 -17.76 -9.72 -28.73
N ILE A 490 -17.22 -8.52 -28.96
CA ILE A 490 -17.72 -7.28 -28.37
C ILE A 490 -18.97 -6.84 -29.14
N GLU A 491 -20.11 -6.78 -28.45
CA GLU A 491 -21.37 -6.25 -29.00
C GLU A 491 -21.49 -4.74 -28.75
N GLU A 492 -21.15 -4.29 -27.55
CA GLU A 492 -21.31 -2.92 -27.08
C GLU A 492 -20.10 -2.51 -26.24
N GLU A 493 -19.73 -1.24 -26.31
CA GLU A 493 -18.63 -0.63 -25.56
C GLU A 493 -19.12 0.67 -24.89
N GLU A 494 -18.78 0.83 -23.62
CA GLU A 494 -19.16 2.01 -22.85
C GLU A 494 -18.08 2.42 -21.83
N ILE A 495 -17.67 3.69 -21.84
CA ILE A 495 -16.85 4.25 -20.76
C ILE A 495 -17.76 4.57 -19.57
N VAL A 496 -17.74 3.72 -18.55
CA VAL A 496 -18.59 3.87 -17.36
C VAL A 496 -17.99 4.87 -16.35
N TRP A 497 -16.66 4.93 -16.27
CA TRP A 497 -15.97 5.75 -15.29
C TRP A 497 -14.75 6.44 -15.88
N GLN A 498 -14.55 7.69 -15.51
CA GLN A 498 -13.35 8.48 -15.76
C GLN A 498 -13.00 9.28 -14.51
N ALA A 499 -11.72 9.23 -14.13
CA ALA A 499 -11.21 9.97 -12.98
C ALA A 499 -11.35 11.48 -13.20
N ALA A 500 -11.88 12.18 -12.20
CA ALA A 500 -12.01 13.62 -12.23
C ALA A 500 -10.62 14.27 -12.37
N PRO A 501 -10.49 15.35 -13.17
CA PRO A 501 -9.23 16.07 -13.25
C PRO A 501 -8.90 16.67 -11.89
N LEU A 502 -7.62 16.59 -11.50
CA LEU A 502 -7.18 17.23 -10.28
C LEU A 502 -7.30 18.76 -10.39
N PRO A 503 -7.62 19.45 -9.27
CA PRO A 503 -7.59 20.90 -9.21
C PRO A 503 -6.24 21.48 -9.64
N LYS A 504 -6.25 22.73 -10.09
CA LYS A 504 -5.00 23.46 -10.37
C LYS A 504 -4.14 23.52 -9.10
N ASN A 505 -2.83 23.29 -9.26
CA ASN A 505 -1.86 23.24 -8.16
C ASN A 505 -2.10 22.11 -7.13
N ALA A 506 -2.79 21.02 -7.50
CA ALA A 506 -3.05 19.91 -6.59
C ALA A 506 -1.77 19.36 -5.94
N GLU A 507 -0.61 19.41 -6.60
CA GLU A 507 0.68 18.98 -6.03
C GLU A 507 1.09 19.78 -4.78
N LYS A 508 0.60 21.01 -4.64
CA LYS A 508 0.78 21.85 -3.45
C LYS A 508 -0.30 21.62 -2.39
N MET A 509 -1.39 20.95 -2.76
CA MET A 509 -2.54 20.60 -1.91
C MET A 509 -2.61 19.07 -1.72
N HIS A 510 -1.48 18.42 -1.44
CA HIS A 510 -1.40 16.98 -1.16
C HIS A 510 -1.92 16.07 -2.28
N ASN A 511 -2.01 16.54 -3.53
CA ASN A 511 -2.66 15.88 -4.66
C ASN A 511 -4.12 15.49 -4.38
N PHE A 512 -4.83 16.29 -3.57
CA PHE A 512 -6.24 16.09 -3.29
C PHE A 512 -7.11 16.31 -4.54
N THR A 513 -8.16 15.48 -4.67
CA THR A 513 -9.29 15.73 -5.58
C THR A 513 -10.10 16.91 -5.03
N LYS A 514 -11.02 17.44 -5.85
CA LYS A 514 -11.99 18.43 -5.35
C LYS A 514 -12.77 17.83 -4.16
N PHE A 515 -13.22 16.58 -4.28
CA PHE A 515 -13.91 15.87 -3.21
C PHE A 515 -13.08 15.79 -1.92
N ALA A 516 -11.80 15.40 -2.01
CA ALA A 516 -10.92 15.34 -0.85
C ALA A 516 -10.64 16.71 -0.21
N ILE A 517 -10.60 17.78 -1.01
CA ILE A 517 -10.52 19.16 -0.49
C ILE A 517 -11.75 19.46 0.38
N GLU A 518 -12.95 19.04 0.01
CA GLU A 518 -14.19 19.35 0.73
C GLU A 518 -14.31 18.62 2.09
N LEU A 519 -13.67 17.45 2.26
CA LEU A 519 -13.86 16.57 3.43
C LEU A 519 -13.58 17.21 4.79
N ASN A 520 -12.60 18.11 4.87
CA ASN A 520 -12.17 18.72 6.12
C ASN A 520 -12.60 20.19 6.24
N GLU A 521 -13.53 20.63 5.40
CA GLU A 521 -14.25 21.89 5.56
C GLU A 521 -15.09 21.87 6.85
N MET A 522 -15.05 22.94 7.63
CA MET A 522 -15.82 23.04 8.88
C MET A 522 -17.32 23.08 8.58
N GLU A 523 -18.10 22.37 9.40
CA GLU A 523 -19.56 22.36 9.35
C GLU A 523 -20.13 22.65 10.74
N ASP A 524 -21.29 23.30 10.77
CA ASP A 524 -22.01 23.56 12.02
C ASP A 524 -22.73 22.31 12.51
N GLY A 525 -22.88 22.20 13.83
CA GLY A 525 -23.65 21.14 14.46
C GLY A 525 -23.06 19.73 14.29
N ILE A 526 -21.73 19.62 14.21
CA ILE A 526 -21.00 18.35 14.26
C ILE A 526 -20.69 17.95 15.71
N PRO A 527 -20.61 16.64 16.02
CA PRO A 527 -20.30 16.18 17.38
C PRO A 527 -18.85 16.50 17.78
N PRO A 528 -18.52 16.54 19.09
CA PRO A 528 -17.17 16.82 19.58
C PRO A 528 -16.11 15.79 19.17
N THR A 529 -16.54 14.63 18.65
CA THR A 529 -15.69 13.55 18.12
C THR A 529 -15.39 13.68 16.63
N ASP A 530 -15.97 14.66 15.92
CA ASP A 530 -15.81 14.78 14.47
C ASP A 530 -14.37 15.14 14.05
N SER A 531 -13.82 14.45 13.05
CA SER A 531 -12.46 14.67 12.54
C SER A 531 -12.17 16.13 12.15
N ARG A 532 -13.17 16.94 11.80
CA ARG A 532 -12.97 18.37 11.48
C ARG A 532 -12.54 19.20 12.69
N LEU A 533 -12.90 18.76 13.91
CA LEU A 533 -12.52 19.36 15.18
C LEU A 533 -11.16 18.89 15.70
N ARG A 534 -10.54 17.92 15.02
CA ARG A 534 -9.25 17.35 15.41
C ARG A 534 -8.12 18.40 15.26
N PRO A 535 -7.48 18.84 16.37
CA PRO A 535 -6.65 20.04 16.36
C PRO A 535 -5.28 19.85 15.67
N ASP A 536 -4.62 18.69 15.81
CA ASP A 536 -3.37 18.40 15.09
C ASP A 536 -3.56 18.38 13.57
N GLN A 537 -4.66 17.76 13.11
CA GLN A 537 -5.05 17.74 11.71
C GLN A 537 -5.32 19.15 11.16
N ARG A 538 -6.09 19.97 11.90
CA ARG A 538 -6.36 21.37 11.49
C ARG A 538 -5.09 22.21 11.40
N LEU A 539 -4.21 22.10 12.41
CA LEU A 539 -2.94 22.83 12.42
C LEU A 539 -2.04 22.42 11.24
N MET A 540 -2.06 21.15 10.85
CA MET A 540 -1.34 20.70 9.66
C MET A 540 -1.90 21.32 8.38
N GLU A 541 -3.23 21.33 8.23
CA GLU A 541 -3.92 21.95 7.09
C GLU A 541 -3.57 23.44 6.97
N ASP A 542 -3.50 24.15 8.11
CA ASP A 542 -3.13 25.56 8.21
C ASP A 542 -1.63 25.86 8.00
N GLY A 543 -0.81 24.83 7.76
CA GLY A 543 0.64 24.99 7.58
C GLY A 543 1.45 25.12 8.87
N LYS A 544 0.84 24.95 10.06
CA LYS A 544 1.48 25.04 11.39
C LYS A 544 2.03 23.69 11.85
N TRP A 545 2.95 23.11 11.08
CA TRP A 545 3.34 21.70 11.20
C TRP A 545 4.06 21.35 12.51
N SER A 546 4.87 22.27 13.05
CA SER A 546 5.52 22.06 14.37
C SER A 546 4.49 21.93 15.49
N GLN A 547 3.51 22.83 15.52
CA GLN A 547 2.42 22.80 16.49
C GLN A 547 1.54 21.57 16.29
N ALA A 548 1.25 21.20 15.04
CA ALA A 548 0.53 19.97 14.73
C ALA A 548 1.22 18.74 15.34
N ASN A 549 2.55 18.65 15.24
CA ASN A 549 3.31 17.54 15.81
C ASN A 549 3.26 17.51 17.35
N GLU A 550 3.37 18.66 18.01
CA GLU A 550 3.22 18.76 19.47
C GLU A 550 1.82 18.33 19.94
N ILE A 551 0.77 18.81 19.26
CA ILE A 551 -0.61 18.46 19.60
C ILE A 551 -0.89 16.99 19.31
N LYS A 552 -0.35 16.43 18.21
CA LYS A 552 -0.45 15.01 17.87
C LYS A 552 0.12 14.13 18.98
N GLN A 553 1.31 14.47 19.48
CA GLN A 553 1.93 13.74 20.60
C GLN A 553 1.06 13.78 21.87
N LYS A 554 0.51 14.97 22.22
CA LYS A 554 -0.38 15.11 23.37
C LYS A 554 -1.66 14.29 23.24
N LEU A 555 -2.30 14.32 22.06
CA LEU A 555 -3.50 13.53 21.79
C LEU A 555 -3.24 12.02 21.89
N GLU A 556 -2.15 11.55 21.28
CA GLU A 556 -1.75 10.15 21.35
C GLU A 556 -1.48 9.70 22.78
N GLU A 557 -0.83 10.52 23.60
CA GLU A 557 -0.58 10.23 25.02
C GLU A 557 -1.87 10.17 25.84
N LEU A 558 -2.77 11.14 25.67
CA LEU A 558 -4.08 11.13 26.34
C LEU A 558 -4.91 9.89 25.96
N GLN A 559 -4.82 9.42 24.72
CA GLN A 559 -5.46 8.16 24.32
C GLN A 559 -4.83 6.94 24.99
N ARG A 560 -3.50 6.90 25.14
CA ARG A 560 -2.82 5.83 25.89
C ARG A 560 -3.27 5.80 27.34
N GLU A 561 -3.37 6.95 28.00
CA GLU A 561 -3.89 7.07 29.36
C GLU A 561 -5.34 6.58 29.48
N ARG A 562 -6.23 7.00 28.56
CA ARG A 562 -7.63 6.55 28.53
C ARG A 562 -7.75 5.04 28.28
N ARG A 563 -6.85 4.46 27.48
CA ARG A 563 -6.77 3.01 27.27
C ARG A 563 -6.35 2.30 28.56
N LYS A 564 -5.25 2.73 29.17
CA LYS A 564 -4.75 2.16 30.43
C LYS A 564 -5.80 2.17 31.53
N LYS A 565 -6.49 3.31 31.74
CA LYS A 565 -7.58 3.43 32.72
C LYS A 565 -8.75 2.47 32.46
N ARG A 566 -9.09 2.20 31.19
CA ARG A 566 -10.15 1.24 30.85
C ARG A 566 -9.72 -0.20 31.08
N GLU A 567 -8.48 -0.54 30.71
CA GLU A 567 -7.89 -1.87 30.94
C GLU A 567 -7.78 -2.18 32.44
N GLU A 568 -7.30 -1.23 33.25
CA GLU A 568 -7.25 -1.33 34.72
C GLU A 568 -8.65 -1.51 35.34
N ALA A 569 -9.68 -0.93 34.73
CA ALA A 569 -11.07 -1.08 35.15
C ALA A 569 -11.77 -2.34 34.59
N GLY A 570 -11.12 -3.10 33.70
CA GLY A 570 -11.73 -4.25 33.02
C GLY A 570 -12.91 -3.88 32.10
N ILE A 571 -12.96 -2.65 31.59
CA ILE A 571 -14.05 -2.14 30.75
C ILE A 571 -13.66 -2.30 29.27
N GLU A 572 -14.42 -3.11 28.54
CA GLU A 572 -14.29 -3.21 27.08
C GLU A 572 -14.84 -1.93 26.40
N TYR A 573 -14.22 -1.53 25.29
CA TYR A 573 -14.72 -0.40 24.51
C TYR A 573 -15.93 -0.78 23.67
N GLU A 574 -17.01 -0.02 23.80
CA GLU A 574 -18.16 -0.10 22.91
C GLU A 574 -18.24 1.14 22.01
N PRO A 575 -18.24 0.99 20.68
CA PRO A 575 -18.46 2.12 19.76
C PRO A 575 -19.87 2.70 19.92
N LEU A 576 -20.01 4.00 19.66
CA LEU A 576 -21.26 4.73 19.89
C LEU A 576 -22.29 4.54 18.77
N TRP A 577 -21.83 4.46 17.53
CA TRP A 577 -22.69 4.49 16.34
C TRP A 577 -22.75 3.17 15.60
N PHE A 578 -21.82 2.26 15.92
CA PHE A 578 -21.74 0.94 15.34
C PHE A 578 -21.82 -0.15 16.41
N LYS A 579 -22.63 -1.17 16.16
CA LYS A 579 -22.74 -2.36 17.01
C LYS A 579 -22.01 -3.52 16.38
N ARG A 580 -21.19 -4.19 17.18
CA ARG A 580 -20.56 -5.45 16.77
C ARG A 580 -21.65 -6.50 16.55
N LYS A 581 -21.68 -7.09 15.36
CA LYS A 581 -22.62 -8.16 15.00
C LYS A 581 -22.30 -9.42 15.79
N SER A 582 -23.35 -10.14 16.17
CA SER A 582 -23.21 -11.52 16.65
C SER A 582 -22.88 -12.46 15.49
N SER A 583 -22.22 -13.59 15.77
CA SER A 583 -21.83 -14.55 14.72
C SER A 583 -22.97 -15.04 13.83
N ASN A 584 -24.22 -14.96 14.31
CA ASN A 584 -25.41 -15.38 13.57
C ASN A 584 -25.95 -14.29 12.61
N GLU A 585 -25.55 -13.03 12.80
CA GLU A 585 -25.95 -11.88 11.97
C GLU A 585 -24.93 -11.57 10.86
N MET A 586 -23.74 -12.17 10.95
CA MET A 586 -22.63 -11.93 10.04
C MET A 586 -22.82 -12.73 8.74
N ILE A 587 -22.68 -12.06 7.60
CA ILE A 587 -22.64 -12.71 6.28
C ILE A 587 -21.35 -13.52 6.11
N ASP A 588 -20.23 -12.96 6.55
CA ASP A 588 -18.93 -13.59 6.61
C ASP A 588 -18.08 -13.00 7.75
N GLN A 589 -16.86 -13.52 7.95
CA GLN A 589 -15.96 -13.12 9.04
C GLN A 589 -15.56 -11.62 9.03
N ASN A 590 -15.74 -10.91 7.92
CA ASN A 590 -15.40 -9.50 7.75
C ASN A 590 -16.59 -8.58 8.03
N ASP A 591 -17.82 -9.10 8.10
CA ASP A 591 -19.06 -8.35 8.35
C ASP A 591 -19.24 -8.05 9.85
N VAL A 592 -18.28 -7.35 10.46
CA VAL A 592 -18.18 -7.31 11.93
C VAL A 592 -19.08 -6.26 12.58
N TYR A 593 -19.34 -5.14 11.91
CA TYR A 593 -20.05 -4.01 12.52
C TYR A 593 -21.27 -3.59 11.70
N SER A 594 -22.33 -3.20 12.38
CA SER A 594 -23.56 -2.64 11.80
C SER A 594 -23.82 -1.25 12.36
N PHE A 595 -24.24 -0.32 11.50
CA PHE A 595 -24.67 1.00 11.94
C PHE A 595 -25.98 0.92 12.72
N ASN A 596 -26.09 1.66 13.83
CA ASN A 596 -27.24 1.59 14.72
C ASN A 596 -28.37 2.58 14.38
N ASN A 597 -28.19 3.44 13.35
CA ASN A 597 -29.15 4.46 12.90
C ASN A 597 -29.46 5.58 13.90
N GLU A 598 -28.72 5.69 15.01
CA GLU A 598 -28.97 6.69 16.06
C GLU A 598 -28.25 8.02 15.80
N TYR A 599 -27.15 8.00 15.01
CA TYR A 599 -26.29 9.17 14.78
C TYR A 599 -27.07 10.38 14.26
N TRP A 600 -27.83 10.19 13.17
CA TRP A 600 -28.53 11.29 12.49
C TRP A 600 -29.60 11.92 13.38
N GLN A 601 -30.30 11.11 14.18
CA GLN A 601 -31.32 11.60 15.11
C GLN A 601 -30.70 12.46 16.22
N LYS A 602 -29.55 12.05 16.75
CA LYS A 602 -28.82 12.85 17.76
C LYS A 602 -28.19 14.12 17.15
N LYS A 603 -27.70 14.05 15.90
CA LYS A 603 -27.20 15.23 15.18
C LYS A 603 -28.31 16.25 14.93
N GLU A 604 -29.49 15.82 14.49
CA GLU A 604 -30.64 16.72 14.27
C GLU A 604 -31.05 17.45 15.55
N LYS A 605 -31.03 16.76 16.69
CA LYS A 605 -31.39 17.33 18.00
C LYS A 605 -30.24 18.04 18.71
N GLN A 606 -29.01 17.95 18.20
CA GLN A 606 -27.79 18.45 18.82
C GLN A 606 -27.55 17.88 20.24
N GLU A 607 -27.93 16.63 20.47
CA GLU A 607 -27.82 15.93 21.76
C GLU A 607 -26.45 15.24 21.91
N TYR A 608 -25.46 16.00 22.40
CA TYR A 608 -24.06 15.56 22.50
C TYR A 608 -23.52 15.45 23.93
N GLU A 609 -24.35 15.64 24.96
CA GLU A 609 -23.93 15.72 26.37
C GLU A 609 -23.24 14.44 26.86
N ASN A 610 -23.58 13.29 26.28
CA ASN A 610 -23.02 11.98 26.63
C ASN A 610 -21.91 11.51 25.67
N ILE A 611 -21.49 12.36 24.72
CA ILE A 611 -20.42 12.02 23.77
C ILE A 611 -19.06 12.39 24.37
N PRO A 612 -18.07 11.48 24.36
CA PRO A 612 -16.74 11.76 24.90
C PRO A 612 -16.01 12.90 24.18
N GLU A 613 -15.40 13.82 24.94
CA GLU A 613 -14.54 14.89 24.41
C GLU A 613 -13.12 14.38 24.10
N ILE A 614 -12.96 13.55 23.07
CA ILE A 614 -11.69 12.85 22.79
C ILE A 614 -10.53 13.78 22.39
N PHE A 615 -10.82 14.99 21.89
CA PHE A 615 -9.80 15.98 21.48
C PHE A 615 -9.45 17.02 22.55
N LYS A 616 -10.09 16.98 23.72
CA LYS A 616 -9.81 17.94 24.79
C LYS A 616 -8.45 17.68 25.42
N LEU A 617 -7.63 18.73 25.50
CA LEU A 617 -6.21 18.66 25.88
C LEU A 617 -5.92 18.96 27.37
N GLY A 618 -6.95 19.14 28.19
CA GLY A 618 -6.83 19.53 29.60
C GLY A 618 -7.43 20.89 29.89
#